data_AF-A0A9E0KEL2-F1
#
_entry.id   AF-A0A9E0KEL2-F1
#
_cell.length_a   1.000
_cell.length_b   1.000
_cell.length_c   1.000
_cell.angle_alpha   90.00
_cell.angle_beta   90.00
_cell.angle_gamma   90.00
#
_symmetry.space_group_name_H-M   'P 1'
#
loop_
_entity.id
_entity.type
_entity.pdbx_description
1 polymer ?
#
loop_
_entity_poly.entity_id
_entity_poly.type
_entity_poly.pdbx_seq_one_letter_code
_entity_poly.pdbx_strand_id
1 'polypeptide(L)'
;MTESCFHCGLPVPAGTDFPVRYRQSPHATCCAGCQAVAQTIIDAGLDDYYQHRTEDARRAEPLPADLLEQIRLYDAPELQQSFVHCEGNEREAALMLEGITCAACVWLNEQHLKKLPGVLSVDVNYSSLRARVRWDDS
;
A
#
# COMPACT_ATOMS: atom_id res chain seq x y z
N MET A 1 1.12 10.85 29.72
CA MET A 1 1.49 11.23 28.33
C MET A 1 1.16 10.04 27.46
N THR A 2 0.27 10.21 26.49
CA THR A 2 -0.03 9.17 25.49
C THR A 2 1.16 9.06 24.57
N GLU A 3 1.75 7.87 24.46
CA GLU A 3 2.82 7.61 23.48
C GLU A 3 2.25 7.79 22.07
N SER A 4 2.98 8.48 21.19
CA SER A 4 2.59 8.63 19.78
C SER A 4 3.18 7.50 18.95
N CYS A 5 2.43 7.02 17.97
CA CYS A 5 2.86 6.01 17.03
C CYS A 5 4.07 6.49 16.23
N PHE A 6 5.13 5.70 16.20
CA PHE A 6 6.35 5.97 15.44
C PHE A 6 6.09 6.21 13.95
N HIS A 7 5.10 5.52 13.38
CA HIS A 7 4.84 5.55 11.94
C HIS A 7 3.89 6.67 11.51
N CYS A 8 2.73 6.80 12.18
CA CYS A 8 1.63 7.67 11.77
C CYS A 8 1.37 8.87 12.70
N GLY A 9 2.11 9.00 13.81
CA GLY A 9 1.96 10.11 14.76
C GLY A 9 0.72 10.05 15.66
N LEU A 10 -0.28 9.20 15.33
CA LEU A 10 -1.50 9.03 16.12
C LEU A 10 -1.23 8.44 17.51
N PRO A 11 -2.10 8.67 18.51
CA PRO A 11 -1.95 8.09 19.84
C PRO A 11 -1.92 6.55 19.80
N VAL A 12 -1.02 5.94 20.56
CA VAL A 12 -0.98 4.49 20.78
C VAL A 12 -2.12 4.11 21.74
N PRO A 13 -3.09 3.26 21.34
CA PRO A 13 -4.15 2.82 22.23
C PRO A 13 -3.60 2.07 23.46
N ALA A 14 -4.26 2.22 24.60
CA ALA A 14 -3.87 1.48 25.80
C ALA A 14 -4.03 -0.03 25.58
N GLY A 15 -3.01 -0.81 25.95
CA GLY A 15 -3.04 -2.27 25.87
C GLY A 15 -2.67 -2.87 24.50
N THR A 16 -2.18 -2.07 23.55
CA THR A 16 -1.62 -2.58 22.29
C THR A 16 -0.10 -2.73 22.38
N ASP A 17 0.44 -3.81 21.83
CA ASP A 17 1.88 -4.10 21.76
C ASP A 17 2.30 -4.40 20.31
N PHE A 18 2.76 -3.36 19.62
CA PHE A 18 3.19 -3.43 18.21
C PHE A 18 4.53 -2.71 18.03
N PRO A 19 5.66 -3.31 18.47
CA PRO A 19 6.95 -2.65 18.49
C PRO A 19 7.66 -2.69 17.13
N VAL A 20 8.45 -1.67 16.84
CA VAL A 20 9.45 -1.64 15.76
C VAL A 20 10.81 -1.26 16.30
N ARG A 21 11.89 -1.70 15.63
CA ARG A 21 13.27 -1.36 16.01
C ARG A 21 13.87 -0.38 15.01
N TYR A 22 13.94 0.90 15.36
CA TYR A 22 14.58 1.94 14.54
C TYR A 22 15.92 2.34 15.16
N ARG A 23 17.03 2.25 14.42
CA ARG A 23 18.39 2.56 14.89
C ARG A 23 18.71 1.98 16.28
N GLN A 24 18.36 0.70 16.46
CA GLN A 24 18.53 -0.09 17.70
C GLN A 24 17.66 0.37 18.89
N SER A 25 16.82 1.38 18.73
CA SER A 25 15.85 1.82 19.73
C SER A 25 14.45 1.23 19.45
N PRO A 26 13.76 0.69 20.46
CA PRO A 26 12.38 0.24 20.32
C PRO A 26 11.44 1.45 20.27
N HIS A 27 10.44 1.40 19.40
CA HIS A 27 9.38 2.40 19.34
C HIS A 27 8.01 1.71 19.19
N ALA A 28 6.97 2.26 19.84
CA ALA A 28 5.61 1.75 19.72
C ALA A 28 4.92 2.22 18.43
N THR A 29 3.98 1.40 17.95
CA THR A 29 3.04 1.77 16.88
C THR A 29 1.60 1.52 17.32
N CYS A 30 0.64 2.23 16.71
CA CYS A 30 -0.76 2.19 17.15
C CYS A 30 -1.54 0.94 16.71
N CYS A 31 -1.03 0.18 15.73
CA CYS A 31 -1.69 -1.02 15.20
C CYS A 31 -0.72 -1.92 14.42
N ALA A 32 -1.10 -3.17 14.18
CA ALA A 32 -0.34 -4.12 13.36
C ALA A 32 0.01 -3.59 11.96
N GLY A 33 -0.84 -2.76 11.36
CA GLY A 33 -0.57 -2.14 10.05
C GLY A 33 0.59 -1.14 10.11
N CYS A 34 0.63 -0.27 11.12
CA CYS A 34 1.72 0.68 11.31
C CYS A 34 3.04 -0.05 11.62
N GLN A 35 3.00 -1.13 12.40
CA GLN A 35 4.16 -1.98 12.64
C GLN A 35 4.68 -2.59 11.35
N ALA A 36 3.79 -3.21 10.55
CA ALA A 36 4.17 -3.89 9.32
C ALA A 36 4.82 -2.93 8.33
N VAL A 37 4.21 -1.77 8.09
CA VAL A 37 4.79 -0.77 7.17
C VAL A 37 6.10 -0.22 7.73
N ALA A 38 6.14 0.12 9.02
CA ALA A 38 7.35 0.70 9.58
C ALA A 38 8.52 -0.25 9.62
N GLN A 39 8.29 -1.50 10.02
CA GLN A 39 9.31 -2.55 10.00
C GLN A 39 9.77 -2.83 8.57
N THR A 40 8.85 -2.84 7.59
CA THR A 40 9.20 -3.04 6.17
C THR A 40 10.13 -1.94 5.64
N ILE A 41 9.87 -0.67 5.98
CA ILE A 41 10.73 0.46 5.60
C ILE A 41 12.11 0.32 6.24
N ILE A 42 12.16 -0.05 7.52
CA ILE A 42 13.41 -0.23 8.27
C ILE A 42 14.23 -1.39 7.71
N ASP A 43 13.60 -2.55 7.50
CA ASP A 43 14.27 -3.77 7.00
C ASP A 43 14.79 -3.60 5.57
N ALA A 44 14.17 -2.70 4.79
CA ALA A 44 14.64 -2.33 3.47
C ALA A 44 15.84 -1.36 3.48
N GLY A 45 16.33 -0.93 4.65
CA GLY A 45 17.40 0.05 4.78
C GLY A 45 16.99 1.46 4.33
N LEU A 46 15.69 1.75 4.35
CA LEU A 46 15.11 3.05 3.97
C LEU A 46 14.73 3.86 5.21
N ASP A 47 15.37 3.61 6.36
CA ASP A 47 14.98 4.13 7.66
C ASP A 47 15.22 5.65 7.79
N ASP A 48 16.08 6.23 6.96
CA ASP A 48 16.26 7.68 6.81
C ASP A 48 14.95 8.40 6.41
N TYR A 49 13.97 7.69 5.86
CA TYR A 49 12.60 8.18 5.67
C TYR A 49 12.05 8.84 6.95
N TYR A 50 12.28 8.24 8.13
CA TYR A 50 11.78 8.73 9.41
C TYR A 50 12.43 10.03 9.87
N GLN A 51 13.65 10.31 9.40
CA GLN A 51 14.36 11.54 9.70
C GLN A 51 13.97 12.69 8.76
N HIS A 52 13.66 12.36 7.49
CA HIS A 52 13.43 13.35 6.44
C HIS A 52 11.96 13.59 6.10
N ARG A 53 11.03 12.78 6.61
CA ARG A 53 9.60 12.98 6.37
C ARG A 53 9.14 14.34 6.91
N THR A 54 8.37 15.06 6.10
CA THR A 54 7.76 16.34 6.47
C THR A 54 6.41 16.15 7.18
N GLU A 55 5.73 15.03 6.94
CA GLU A 55 4.47 14.67 7.58
C GLU A 55 4.48 13.20 8.01
N ASP A 56 3.72 12.89 9.07
CA ASP A 56 3.48 11.50 9.48
C ASP A 56 2.56 10.78 8.49
N ALA A 57 2.67 9.44 8.43
CA ALA A 57 1.81 8.63 7.58
C ALA A 57 0.35 8.72 8.04
N ARG A 58 -0.49 9.47 7.33
CA ARG A 58 -1.92 9.54 7.67
C ARG A 58 -2.57 8.18 7.39
N ARG A 59 -3.46 7.76 8.29
CA ARG A 59 -4.35 6.63 8.01
C ARG A 59 -5.17 7.01 6.78
N ALA A 60 -5.17 6.17 5.76
CA ALA A 60 -6.06 6.36 4.62
C ALA A 60 -7.50 6.44 5.13
N GLU A 61 -8.18 7.53 4.80
CA GLU A 61 -9.61 7.63 5.05
C GLU A 61 -10.35 6.63 4.16
N PRO A 62 -11.47 6.05 4.62
CA PRO A 62 -12.31 5.24 3.77
C PRO A 62 -12.69 6.01 2.52
N LEU A 63 -12.67 5.35 1.36
CA LEU A 63 -13.14 5.97 0.13
C LEU A 63 -14.62 6.37 0.28
N PRO A 64 -15.03 7.53 -0.25
CA PRO A 64 -16.43 7.92 -0.35
C PRO A 64 -17.29 6.81 -1.00
N ALA A 65 -18.53 6.65 -0.55
CA ALA A 65 -19.40 5.56 -0.99
C ALA A 65 -19.71 5.60 -2.50
N ASP A 66 -19.86 6.80 -3.05
CA ASP A 66 -20.05 7.05 -4.48
C ASP A 66 -18.83 6.64 -5.31
N LEU A 67 -17.62 6.93 -4.82
CA LEU A 67 -16.39 6.48 -5.46
C LEU A 67 -16.25 4.95 -5.41
N LEU A 68 -16.60 4.32 -4.30
CA LEU A 68 -16.62 2.86 -4.19
C LEU A 68 -17.58 2.23 -5.19
N GLU A 69 -18.75 2.83 -5.43
CA GLU A 69 -19.71 2.35 -6.43
C GLU A 69 -19.17 2.49 -7.85
N GLN A 70 -18.48 3.58 -8.16
CA GLN A 70 -17.80 3.76 -9.45
C GLN A 70 -16.70 2.72 -9.68
N ILE A 71 -15.90 2.39 -8.65
CA ILE A 71 -14.84 1.39 -8.75
C ILE A 71 -15.42 -0.02 -9.00
N ARG A 72 -16.57 -0.37 -8.40
CA ARG A 72 -17.23 -1.67 -8.65
C ARG A 72 -17.63 -1.88 -10.11
N LEU A 73 -17.81 -0.83 -10.90
CA LEU A 73 -18.10 -0.97 -12.33
C LEU A 73 -16.95 -1.65 -13.08
N TYR A 74 -15.71 -1.56 -12.58
CA TYR A 74 -14.54 -2.26 -13.13
C TYR A 74 -14.59 -3.77 -12.92
N ASP A 75 -15.49 -4.28 -12.07
CA ASP A 75 -15.72 -5.72 -11.89
C ASP A 75 -16.70 -6.28 -12.93
N ALA A 76 -17.40 -5.42 -13.68
CA ALA A 76 -18.36 -5.85 -14.69
C ALA A 76 -17.62 -6.51 -15.88
N PRO A 77 -17.97 -7.76 -16.25
CA PRO A 77 -17.28 -8.48 -17.33
C PRO A 77 -17.27 -7.72 -18.66
N GLU A 78 -18.35 -7.00 -18.96
CA GLU A 78 -18.49 -6.22 -20.18
C GLU A 78 -17.50 -5.05 -20.22
N LEU A 79 -17.21 -4.46 -19.05
CA LEU A 79 -16.23 -3.38 -18.96
C LEU A 79 -14.81 -3.94 -18.99
N GLN A 80 -14.54 -5.04 -18.28
CA GLN A 80 -13.23 -5.68 -18.26
C GLN A 80 -12.75 -6.07 -19.66
N GLN A 81 -13.64 -6.54 -20.53
CA GLN A 81 -13.29 -6.85 -21.93
C GLN A 81 -12.64 -5.67 -22.69
N SER A 82 -12.88 -4.42 -22.26
CA SER A 82 -12.31 -3.24 -22.91
C SER A 82 -10.87 -2.92 -22.50
N PHE A 83 -10.40 -3.43 -21.36
CA PHE A 83 -9.08 -3.05 -20.80
C PHE A 83 -8.29 -4.19 -20.16
N VAL A 84 -8.88 -5.38 -20.02
CA VAL A 84 -8.22 -6.59 -19.50
C VAL A 84 -7.86 -7.49 -20.68
N HIS A 85 -6.58 -7.76 -20.83
CA HIS A 85 -6.07 -8.76 -21.77
C HIS A 85 -6.09 -10.14 -21.14
N CYS A 86 -6.48 -11.15 -21.91
CA CYS A 86 -6.70 -12.51 -21.40
C CYS A 86 -5.84 -13.52 -22.19
N GLU A 87 -4.99 -14.26 -21.51
CA GLU A 87 -4.16 -15.33 -22.07
C GLU A 87 -4.34 -16.62 -21.26
N GLY A 88 -5.29 -17.46 -21.68
CA GLY A 88 -5.69 -18.64 -20.91
C GLY A 88 -6.37 -18.22 -19.60
N ASN A 89 -5.79 -18.63 -18.47
CA ASN A 89 -6.26 -18.24 -17.14
C ASN A 89 -5.57 -16.95 -16.64
N GLU A 90 -4.54 -16.47 -17.32
CA GLU A 90 -3.89 -15.23 -16.92
C GLU A 90 -4.64 -14.02 -17.46
N ARG A 91 -4.76 -13.00 -16.61
CA ARG A 91 -5.30 -11.70 -16.98
C ARG A 91 -4.28 -10.61 -16.71
N GLU A 92 -4.28 -9.60 -17.58
CA GLU A 92 -3.45 -8.40 -17.43
C GLU A 92 -4.30 -7.14 -17.59
N ALA A 93 -4.10 -6.17 -16.69
CA ALA A 93 -4.67 -4.84 -16.81
C ALA A 93 -3.63 -3.75 -16.56
N ALA A 94 -3.80 -2.61 -17.23
CA ALA A 94 -3.02 -1.41 -17.00
C ALA A 94 -3.92 -0.29 -16.46
N LEU A 95 -3.79 0.01 -15.17
CA LEU A 95 -4.65 0.94 -14.43
C LEU A 95 -3.88 2.21 -14.10
N MET A 96 -4.55 3.37 -14.13
CA MET A 96 -3.97 4.61 -13.61
C MET A 96 -4.14 4.68 -12.10
N LEU A 97 -3.08 5.09 -11.40
CA LEU A 97 -3.09 5.29 -9.97
C LEU A 97 -3.13 6.78 -9.65
N GLU A 98 -3.99 7.15 -8.71
CA GLU A 98 -3.97 8.48 -8.09
C GLU A 98 -3.26 8.43 -6.73
N GLY A 99 -2.74 9.57 -6.28
CA GLY A 99 -2.14 9.69 -4.93
C GLY A 99 -0.74 9.09 -4.76
N ILE A 100 -0.12 8.59 -5.83
CA ILE A 100 1.31 8.21 -5.82
C ILE A 100 2.17 9.46 -5.90
N THR A 101 2.87 9.79 -4.81
CA THR A 101 3.65 11.04 -4.70
C THR A 101 5.16 10.82 -4.62
N CYS A 102 5.63 9.61 -4.32
CA CYS A 102 7.06 9.30 -4.24
C CYS A 102 7.40 7.87 -4.66
N ALA A 103 8.69 7.61 -4.90
CA ALA A 103 9.20 6.28 -5.23
C ALA A 103 8.94 5.24 -4.13
N ALA A 104 8.88 5.65 -2.86
CA ALA A 104 8.53 4.74 -1.76
C ALA A 104 7.07 4.27 -1.86
N CYS A 105 6.14 5.10 -2.32
CA CYS A 105 4.75 4.69 -2.58
C CYS A 105 4.69 3.59 -3.64
N VAL A 106 5.44 3.74 -4.73
CA VAL A 106 5.54 2.74 -5.80
C VAL A 106 6.01 1.41 -5.24
N TRP A 107 7.16 1.39 -4.55
CA TRP A 107 7.72 0.18 -3.98
C TRP A 107 6.77 -0.50 -2.99
N LEU A 108 6.16 0.27 -2.05
CA LEU A 108 5.23 -0.28 -1.07
C LEU A 108 3.98 -0.90 -1.72
N ASN A 109 3.39 -0.25 -2.72
CA ASN A 109 2.23 -0.78 -3.43
C ASN A 109 2.57 -2.08 -4.15
N GLU A 110 3.72 -2.13 -4.85
CA GLU A 110 4.16 -3.38 -5.49
C GLU A 110 4.40 -4.50 -4.48
N GLN A 111 5.11 -4.22 -3.38
CA GLN A 111 5.39 -5.23 -2.35
C GLN A 111 4.11 -5.74 -1.67
N HIS A 112 3.11 -4.88 -1.51
CA HIS A 112 1.82 -5.27 -0.94
C HIS A 112 1.01 -6.12 -1.92
N LEU A 113 0.84 -5.66 -3.17
CA LEU A 113 0.02 -6.35 -4.16
C LEU A 113 0.63 -7.69 -4.58
N LYS A 114 1.96 -7.80 -4.67
CA LYS A 114 2.67 -9.08 -4.94
C LYS A 114 2.41 -10.17 -3.88
N LYS A 115 1.90 -9.81 -2.69
CA LYS A 115 1.56 -10.77 -1.62
C LYS A 115 0.12 -11.26 -1.70
N LEU A 116 -0.72 -10.67 -2.55
CA LEU A 116 -2.11 -11.08 -2.69
C LEU A 116 -2.18 -12.43 -3.44
N PRO A 117 -3.00 -13.39 -2.96
CA PRO A 117 -3.23 -14.64 -3.69
C PRO A 117 -3.72 -14.37 -5.12
N GLY A 118 -3.20 -15.13 -6.09
CA GLY A 118 -3.53 -14.99 -7.50
C GLY A 118 -2.74 -13.91 -8.24
N VAL A 119 -2.08 -12.96 -7.56
CA VAL A 119 -1.26 -11.95 -8.25
C VAL A 119 0.05 -12.56 -8.72
N LEU A 120 0.28 -12.52 -10.04
CA LEU A 120 1.48 -13.05 -10.70
C LEU A 120 2.58 -11.99 -10.80
N SER A 121 2.22 -10.75 -11.12
CA SER A 121 3.18 -9.64 -11.16
C SER A 121 2.50 -8.28 -11.03
N VAL A 122 3.25 -7.31 -10.50
CA VAL A 122 2.86 -5.91 -10.42
C VAL A 122 4.08 -5.02 -10.70
N ASP A 123 3.89 -4.06 -11.58
CA ASP A 123 4.86 -3.01 -11.92
C ASP A 123 4.15 -1.67 -11.94
N VAL A 124 4.67 -0.69 -11.21
CA VAL A 124 4.11 0.66 -11.16
C VAL A 124 5.11 1.66 -11.72
N ASN A 125 4.76 2.26 -12.85
CA ASN A 125 5.56 3.32 -13.45
C ASN A 125 5.27 4.66 -12.77
N TYR A 126 6.25 5.19 -12.04
CA TYR A 126 6.14 6.48 -11.34
C TYR A 126 5.85 7.65 -12.29
N SER A 127 6.52 7.71 -13.45
CA SER A 127 6.40 8.83 -14.39
C SER A 127 5.03 8.89 -15.07
N SER A 128 4.44 7.73 -15.37
CA SER A 128 3.14 7.63 -16.03
C SER A 128 1.98 7.33 -15.09
N LEU A 129 2.26 7.16 -13.78
CA LEU A 129 1.31 6.75 -12.75
C LEU A 129 0.50 5.50 -13.14
N ARG A 130 1.12 4.57 -13.87
CA ARG A 130 0.43 3.40 -14.43
C ARG A 130 0.89 2.13 -13.72
N ALA A 131 -0.06 1.41 -13.14
CA ALA A 131 0.13 0.07 -12.60
C ALA A 131 -0.23 -0.97 -13.65
N ARG A 132 0.71 -1.85 -13.99
CA ARG A 132 0.44 -3.08 -14.74
C ARG A 132 0.33 -4.22 -13.73
N VAL A 133 -0.80 -4.90 -13.72
CA VAL A 133 -1.08 -6.03 -12.83
C VAL A 133 -1.40 -7.25 -13.68
N ARG A 134 -0.74 -8.37 -13.38
CA ARG A 134 -1.08 -9.69 -13.92
C ARG A 134 -1.53 -10.60 -12.80
N TRP A 135 -2.62 -11.33 -13.02
CA TRP A 135 -3.16 -12.28 -12.05
C TRP A 135 -3.68 -13.54 -12.73
N ASP A 136 -3.73 -14.63 -11.96
CA ASP A 136 -4.37 -15.89 -12.33
C ASP A 136 -5.85 -15.81 -11.95
N ASP A 137 -6.73 -16.11 -12.92
CA ASP A 137 -8.19 -16.06 -12.81
C ASP A 137 -8.81 -17.48 -12.81
N SER A 138 -8.01 -18.51 -12.50
CA SER A 138 -8.46 -19.90 -12.35
C SER A 138 -9.29 -20.17 -11.10
#